data_AF-A0A6N9U3P7-F1
#
_entry.id   AF-A0A6N9U3P7-F1
#
_cell.length_a   1.000
_cell.length_b   1.000
_cell.length_c   1.000
_cell.angle_alpha   90.00
_cell.angle_beta   90.00
_cell.angle_gamma   90.00
#
_symmetry.space_group_name_H-M   'P 1'
#
loop_
_entity.id
_entity.type
_entity.pdbx_description
1 polymer ?
#
loop_
_entity_poly.entity_id
_entity_poly.type
_entity_poly.pdbx_seq_one_letter_code
_entity_poly.pdbx_strand_id
1 'polypeptide(L)'
;MGLTRLLVRAAAARPRVLLVTTPGGTAVRLAAEKELRCRDWPTAATPAGADLMLVAGPGCRELGPALDRLWEDTPRPRVRLRAETAEDVAAALDAGRARLGATEHTHSGTGRPAR
;
A
#
# COMPACT_ATOMS: atom_id res chain seq x y z
N MET A 1 11.46 -10.14 -20.32
CA MET A 1 10.08 -9.69 -20.03
C MET A 1 9.26 -10.81 -19.38
N GLY A 2 9.65 -11.25 -18.18
CA GLY A 2 8.96 -12.33 -17.44
C GLY A 2 9.37 -12.34 -15.97
N LEU A 3 10.64 -12.03 -15.71
CA LEU A 3 11.19 -11.82 -14.36
C LEU A 3 10.53 -10.64 -13.64
N THR A 4 10.35 -9.47 -14.27
CA THR A 4 9.65 -8.34 -13.66
C THR A 4 8.23 -8.73 -13.21
N ARG A 5 7.49 -9.46 -14.04
CA ARG A 5 6.13 -9.95 -13.73
C ARG A 5 6.13 -10.97 -12.57
N LEU A 6 7.11 -11.87 -12.54
CA LEU A 6 7.29 -12.83 -11.45
C LEU A 6 7.65 -12.12 -10.14
N LEU A 7 8.53 -11.11 -10.19
CA LEU A 7 8.93 -10.32 -9.03
C LEU A 7 7.78 -9.48 -8.49
N VAL A 8 6.97 -8.86 -9.34
CA VAL A 8 5.79 -8.11 -8.87
C VAL A 8 4.70 -9.04 -8.35
N ARG A 9 4.46 -10.20 -8.98
CA ARG A 9 3.56 -11.23 -8.40
C ARG A 9 4.06 -11.72 -7.05
N ALA A 10 5.36 -11.90 -6.89
CA ALA A 10 5.96 -12.27 -5.61
C ALA A 10 5.80 -11.16 -4.56
N ALA A 11 6.01 -9.89 -4.93
CA ALA A 11 5.78 -8.73 -4.07
C ALA A 11 4.30 -8.61 -3.66
N ALA A 12 3.37 -8.84 -4.58
CA ALA A 12 1.93 -8.86 -4.29
C ALA A 12 1.48 -10.06 -3.45
N ALA A 13 2.29 -11.11 -3.31
CA ALA A 13 1.99 -12.23 -2.42
C ALA A 13 2.14 -11.83 -0.94
N ARG A 14 3.13 -11.00 -0.63
CA ARG A 14 3.46 -10.53 0.72
C ARG A 14 3.95 -9.07 0.69
N PRO A 15 3.04 -8.11 0.45
CA PRO A 15 3.41 -6.71 0.33
C PRO A 15 3.94 -6.16 1.66
N ARG A 16 4.95 -5.30 1.59
CA ARG A 16 5.48 -4.55 2.74
C ARG A 16 4.60 -3.33 2.98
N VAL A 17 4.03 -3.23 4.18
CA VAL A 17 3.04 -2.20 4.51
C VAL A 17 3.64 -1.11 5.40
N LEU A 18 3.71 0.11 4.90
CA LEU A 18 3.94 1.29 5.71
C LEU A 18 2.62 1.70 6.39
N LEU A 19 2.55 1.56 7.71
CA LEU A 19 1.40 1.93 8.51
C LEU A 19 1.56 3.37 9.02
N VAL A 20 0.66 4.27 8.61
CA VAL A 20 0.68 5.68 9.01
C VAL A 20 -0.59 5.98 9.78
N THR A 21 -0.47 6.30 11.06
CA THR A 21 -1.63 6.50 11.95
C THR A 21 -1.95 7.99 12.07
N THR A 22 -3.21 8.35 11.84
CA THR A 22 -3.70 9.73 12.08
C THR A 22 -4.14 9.91 13.53
N PRO A 23 -4.27 11.16 14.02
CA PRO A 23 -4.87 11.43 15.32
C PRO A 23 -6.22 10.75 15.48
N GLY A 24 -6.43 10.07 16.61
CA GLY A 24 -7.63 9.25 16.86
C GLY A 24 -7.60 7.85 16.23
N GLY A 25 -6.58 7.51 15.44
CA GLY A 25 -6.48 6.25 14.69
C GLY A 25 -5.98 5.04 15.46
N THR A 26 -5.79 5.10 16.79
CA THR A 26 -5.17 4.02 17.57
C THR A 26 -5.88 2.67 17.40
N ALA A 27 -7.21 2.65 17.41
CA ALA A 27 -7.98 1.41 17.22
C ALA A 27 -7.72 0.80 15.83
N VAL A 28 -7.69 1.64 14.79
CA VAL A 28 -7.40 1.23 13.41
C VAL A 28 -5.97 0.72 13.27
N ARG A 29 -4.99 1.38 13.92
CA ARG A 29 -3.60 0.93 13.95
C ARG A 29 -3.47 -0.47 14.54
N LEU A 30 -4.09 -0.72 15.69
CA LEU A 30 -4.03 -2.03 16.35
C LEU A 30 -4.72 -3.13 15.52
N ALA A 31 -5.86 -2.81 14.90
CA ALA A 31 -6.53 -3.72 13.98
C ALA A 31 -5.65 -4.03 12.75
N ALA A 32 -4.97 -3.03 12.19
CA ALA A 32 -4.01 -3.21 11.10
C ALA A 32 -2.83 -4.08 11.50
N GLU A 33 -2.17 -3.82 12.63
CA GLU A 33 -1.05 -4.62 13.12
C GLU A 33 -1.45 -6.09 13.35
N LYS A 34 -2.65 -6.33 13.90
CA LYS A 34 -3.22 -7.67 14.05
C LYS A 34 -3.42 -8.34 12.70
N GLU A 35 -4.08 -7.66 11.77
CA GLU A 35 -4.42 -8.21 10.46
C GLU A 35 -3.16 -8.52 9.63
N LEU A 36 -2.16 -7.63 9.65
CA LEU A 36 -0.86 -7.86 9.01
C LEU A 36 -0.17 -9.10 9.58
N ARG A 37 -0.22 -9.29 10.90
CA ARG A 37 0.32 -10.49 11.55
C ARG A 37 -0.44 -11.76 11.15
N CYS A 38 -1.76 -11.72 11.11
CA CYS A 38 -2.59 -12.84 10.67
C CYS A 38 -2.33 -13.25 9.21
N ARG A 39 -2.00 -12.27 8.35
CA ARG A 39 -1.66 -12.49 6.94
C ARG A 39 -0.19 -12.81 6.70
N ASP A 40 0.64 -12.74 7.73
CA ASP A 40 2.10 -12.81 7.66
C ASP A 40 2.70 -11.80 6.65
N TRP A 41 2.13 -10.59 6.68
CA TRP A 41 2.59 -9.45 5.88
C TRP A 41 3.57 -8.59 6.68
N PRO A 42 4.76 -8.32 6.14
CA PRO A 42 5.75 -7.48 6.81
C PRO A 42 5.32 -6.02 6.89
N THR A 43 5.64 -5.36 8.00
CA THR A 43 5.59 -3.90 8.10
C THR A 43 6.85 -3.28 7.52
N ALA A 44 6.69 -2.15 6.84
CA ALA A 44 7.79 -1.31 6.38
C ALA A 44 8.07 -0.23 7.42
N ALA A 45 9.34 -0.03 7.75
CA ALA A 45 9.78 1.05 8.65
C ALA A 45 9.96 2.39 7.92
N THR A 46 10.08 2.36 6.58
CA THR A 46 10.31 3.56 5.75
C THR A 46 9.51 3.48 4.45
N PRO A 47 9.18 4.63 3.82
CA PRO A 47 8.53 4.66 2.50
C PRO A 47 9.30 3.92 1.41
N ALA A 48 10.63 4.02 1.43
CA ALA A 48 11.51 3.39 0.46
C ALA A 48 11.39 1.86 0.40
N GLY A 49 10.92 1.23 1.49
CA GLY A 49 10.72 -0.21 1.59
C GLY A 49 9.26 -0.65 1.56
N ALA A 50 8.33 0.20 1.13
CA ALA A 50 6.90 -0.08 1.18
C ALA A 50 6.31 -0.31 -0.22
N ASP A 51 5.40 -1.27 -0.31
CA ASP A 51 4.56 -1.51 -1.49
C ASP A 51 3.14 -0.95 -1.26
N LEU A 52 2.69 -0.98 0.00
CA LEU A 52 1.41 -0.43 0.44
C LEU A 52 1.63 0.64 1.50
N MET A 53 0.93 1.77 1.38
CA MET A 53 0.84 2.78 2.42
C MET A 53 -0.59 2.82 2.96
N LEU A 54 -0.80 2.35 4.18
CA LEU A 54 -2.10 2.36 4.85
C LEU A 54 -2.19 3.54 5.81
N VAL A 55 -3.09 4.48 5.50
CA VAL A 55 -3.45 5.57 6.41
C VAL A 55 -4.55 5.08 7.35
N ALA A 56 -4.22 4.90 8.62
CA ALA A 56 -5.08 4.33 9.64
C ALA A 56 -5.68 5.42 10.54
N GLY A 57 -7.00 5.59 10.46
CA GLY A 57 -7.78 6.50 11.28
C GLY A 57 -8.49 7.61 10.51
N PRO A 58 -9.22 8.47 11.26
CA PRO A 58 -10.01 9.55 10.70
C PRO A 58 -9.22 10.51 9.80
N GLY A 59 -9.93 11.18 8.89
CA GLY A 59 -9.43 12.29 8.09
C GLY A 59 -8.77 13.36 8.95
N CYS A 60 -7.51 13.70 8.65
CA CYS A 60 -6.81 14.83 9.27
C CYS A 60 -6.18 15.64 8.13
N ARG A 61 -6.76 16.81 7.86
CA ARG A 61 -6.39 17.65 6.70
C ARG A 61 -4.98 18.20 6.86
N GLU A 62 -4.58 18.50 8.10
CA GLU A 62 -3.29 19.04 8.49
C GLU A 62 -2.14 18.09 8.12
N LEU A 63 -2.40 16.78 8.10
CA LEU A 63 -1.42 15.77 7.71
C LEU A 63 -1.33 15.53 6.21
N GLY A 64 -2.22 16.10 5.39
CA GLY A 64 -2.25 15.90 3.94
C GLY A 64 -0.88 16.04 3.28
N PRO A 65 -0.18 17.19 3.44
CA PRO A 65 1.14 17.39 2.86
C PRO A 65 2.19 16.37 3.32
N ALA A 66 2.17 15.95 4.58
CA ALA A 66 3.10 14.93 5.10
C ALA A 66 2.82 13.56 4.49
N LEU A 67 1.54 13.17 4.38
CA LEU A 67 1.14 11.92 3.74
C LEU A 67 1.51 11.90 2.25
N ASP A 68 1.38 13.04 1.56
CA ASP A 68 1.75 13.15 0.15
C ASP A 68 3.27 13.03 -0.04
N ARG A 69 4.08 13.57 0.88
CA ARG A 69 5.54 13.37 0.86
C ARG A 69 5.93 11.90 1.04
N LEU A 70 5.37 11.21 2.04
CA LEU A 70 5.61 9.77 2.23
C LEU A 70 5.23 8.97 0.98
N TRP A 71 4.13 9.35 0.33
CA TRP A 71 3.68 8.71 -0.90
C TRP A 71 4.64 8.92 -2.09
N GLU A 72 5.17 10.13 -2.26
CA GLU A 72 6.15 10.41 -3.32
C GLU A 72 7.50 9.72 -3.07
N ASP A 73 7.90 9.57 -1.80
CA ASP A 73 9.11 8.84 -1.41
C ASP A 73 8.97 7.31 -1.51
N THR A 74 7.75 6.80 -1.76
CA THR A 74 7.50 5.37 -1.94
C THR A 74 7.81 4.96 -3.39
N PRO A 75 8.68 3.96 -3.64
CA PRO A 75 8.98 3.47 -4.99
C PRO A 75 7.76 2.83 -5.66
N ARG A 76 7.77 2.71 -7.00
CA ARG A 76 6.77 1.90 -7.71
C ARG A 76 7.24 0.44 -7.80
N PRO A 77 6.33 -0.55 -7.76
CA PRO A 77 4.87 -0.42 -7.67
C PRO A 77 4.39 -0.07 -6.26
N ARG A 78 3.42 0.85 -6.15
CA ARG A 78 2.87 1.31 -4.86
C ARG A 78 1.36 1.50 -4.89
N VAL A 79 0.69 1.28 -3.76
CA VAL A 79 -0.73 1.59 -3.57
C VAL A 79 -0.97 2.29 -2.24
N ARG A 80 -1.70 3.40 -2.27
CA ARG A 80 -2.18 4.12 -1.07
C ARG A 80 -3.59 3.64 -0.70
N LEU A 81 -3.77 3.37 0.58
CA LEU A 81 -5.00 2.85 1.18
C LEU A 81 -5.40 3.73 2.36
N ARG A 82 -6.69 3.68 2.71
CA ARG A 82 -7.23 4.36 3.88
C ARG A 82 -8.21 3.43 4.58
N ALA A 83 -8.13 3.39 5.91
CA ALA A 83 -9.11 2.75 6.78
C ALA A 83 -9.49 3.78 7.86
N GLU A 84 -10.77 4.10 7.98
CA GLU A 84 -11.22 5.10 8.96
C GLU A 84 -11.60 4.45 10.29
N THR A 85 -12.11 3.22 10.23
CA THR A 85 -12.42 2.38 11.39
C THR A 85 -11.62 1.08 11.39
N ALA A 86 -11.70 0.34 12.50
CA ALA A 86 -11.00 -0.94 12.64
C ALA A 86 -11.56 -2.01 11.69
N GLU A 87 -12.86 -1.95 11.38
CA GLU A 87 -13.59 -2.87 10.51
C GLU A 87 -13.18 -2.70 9.04
N ASP A 88 -12.77 -1.51 8.63
CA ASP A 88 -12.33 -1.21 7.26
C ASP A 88 -11.01 -1.89 6.88
N VAL A 89 -10.19 -2.23 7.89
CA VAL A 89 -8.78 -2.63 7.71
C VAL A 89 -8.63 -3.82 6.77
N ALA A 90 -9.39 -4.90 7.00
CA ALA A 90 -9.27 -6.12 6.20
C ALA A 90 -9.62 -5.86 4.74
N ALA A 91 -10.75 -5.18 4.50
CA ALA A 91 -11.21 -4.82 3.17
C ALA A 91 -10.22 -3.89 2.45
N ALA A 92 -9.65 -2.92 3.16
CA ALA A 92 -8.63 -2.03 2.61
C ALA A 92 -7.36 -2.77 2.18
N LEU A 93 -6.88 -3.72 3.00
CA LEU A 93 -5.70 -4.53 2.67
C LEU A 93 -5.95 -5.47 1.48
N ASP A 94 -7.14 -6.07 1.40
CA ASP A 94 -7.53 -6.91 0.26
C ASP A 94 -7.58 -6.11 -1.04
N ALA A 95 -8.22 -4.94 -1.01
CA ALA A 95 -8.26 -4.02 -2.14
C ALA A 95 -6.85 -3.56 -2.55
N GLY A 96 -5.97 -3.31 -1.58
CA GLY A 96 -4.58 -2.94 -1.83
C GLY A 96 -3.78 -4.02 -2.55
N ARG A 97 -3.88 -5.27 -2.08
CA ARG A 97 -3.23 -6.40 -2.74
C ARG A 97 -3.75 -6.62 -4.15
N ALA A 98 -5.06 -6.54 -4.35
CA ALA A 98 -5.67 -6.68 -5.68
C ALA A 98 -5.16 -5.58 -6.63
N ARG A 99 -5.12 -4.31 -6.18
CA ARG A 99 -4.62 -3.18 -6.98
C ARG A 99 -3.14 -3.32 -7.30
N LEU A 100 -2.32 -3.76 -6.34
CA LEU A 100 -0.88 -3.97 -6.54
C LEU A 100 -0.62 -5.09 -7.58
N GLY A 101 -1.43 -6.15 -7.57
CA GLY A 101 -1.42 -7.18 -8.60
C GLY A 101 -2.01 -6.72 -9.95
N ALA A 102 -2.91 -5.73 -9.95
CA ALA A 102 -3.53 -5.21 -11.17
C ALA A 102 -2.66 -4.20 -11.92
N THR A 103 -1.77 -3.45 -11.24
CA THR A 103 -0.79 -2.55 -11.87
C THR A 103 0.11 -3.25 -12.91
N GLU A 104 0.17 -4.59 -12.88
CA GLU A 104 0.77 -5.45 -13.90
C GLU A 104 0.09 -5.38 -15.28
N HIS A 105 -1.23 -5.15 -15.35
CA HIS A 105 -1.97 -5.19 -16.61
C HIS A 105 -1.77 -3.92 -17.44
N THR A 106 -1.58 -2.77 -16.79
CA THR A 106 -1.45 -1.47 -17.47
C THR A 106 -0.06 -1.26 -18.09
N HIS A 107 1.00 -1.91 -17.57
CA HIS A 107 2.36 -1.76 -18.11
C HIS A 107 2.64 -2.64 -19.35
N SER A 108 1.66 -3.40 -19.85
CA SER A 108 1.83 -4.26 -21.03
C SER A 108 1.49 -3.58 -22.37
N GLY A 109 1.26 -2.25 -22.39
CA GLY A 109 0.82 -1.52 -23.59
C GLY A 109 1.43 -0.11 -23.72
N THR A 110 2.72 -0.02 -24.04
CA THR A 110 3.27 1.15 -24.74
C THR A 110 4.21 0.68 -25.83
N GLY A 111 3.61 0.27 -26.95
CA GLY A 111 4.30 0.25 -28.23
C GLY A 111 4.69 1.67 -28.60
N ARG A 112 5.99 1.89 -28.78
CA ARG A 112 6.57 3.06 -29.45
C ARG A 112 5.92 3.22 -30.83
N PRO A 113 5.25 4.34 -31.18
CA PRO A 113 5.16 4.71 -32.57
C PRO A 113 6.52 5.32 -32.94
N ALA A 114 7.23 4.63 -33.82
CA ALA A 114 8.30 5.23 -34.58
C ALA A 114 7.65 6.09 -35.67
N ARG A 115 7.82 7.42 -35.61
CA ARG A 115 8.25 8.30 -36.72
C ARG A 115 8.25 9.75 -36.26
#